data_AF-A0A3C0PND0-F1
#
_entry.id   AF-A0A3C0PND0-F1
#
_cell.length_a   1.000
_cell.length_b   1.000
_cell.length_c   1.000
_cell.angle_alpha   90.00
_cell.angle_beta   90.00
_cell.angle_gamma   90.00
#
_symmetry.space_group_name_H-M   'P 1'
#
loop_
_entity.id
_entity.type
_entity.pdbx_description
1 polymer ?
#
loop_
_entity_poly.entity_id
_entity_poly.type
_entity_poly.pdbx_seq_one_letter_code
_entity_poly.pdbx_strand_id
1 'polypeptide(L)'
;MRLVWASAVSVLFNTTIALADCVISHAHLSGTWGTAQFAVEVADDDAERARGLMYRDVMGKFSGMLFVYDQPQEVAFWMKNTLIYLDILYFTSQGRLLDIYANTIPGDLTPL
;
A
#
# COMPACT_ATOMS: atom_id res chain seq x y z
N MET A 1 -28.27 -12.15 -64.14
CA MET A 1 -26.81 -11.97 -64.24
C MET A 1 -26.44 -10.69 -63.46
N ARG A 2 -25.97 -10.82 -62.20
CA ARG A 2 -25.07 -9.89 -61.43
C ARG A 2 -25.57 -8.44 -61.18
N LEU A 3 -25.37 -7.72 -60.08
CA LEU A 3 -24.75 -7.79 -58.74
C LEU A 3 -25.22 -6.45 -58.07
N VAL A 4 -25.83 -6.44 -56.87
CA VAL A 4 -25.33 -5.90 -55.56
C VAL A 4 -25.07 -4.36 -55.60
N TRP A 5 -25.40 -3.51 -54.62
CA TRP A 5 -24.64 -3.22 -53.38
C TRP A 5 -25.51 -2.35 -52.45
N ALA A 6 -25.91 -2.90 -51.30
CA ALA A 6 -26.41 -2.13 -50.17
C ALA A 6 -25.24 -1.95 -49.19
N SER A 7 -24.76 -0.71 -49.05
CA SER A 7 -23.66 -0.38 -48.14
C SER A 7 -24.15 -0.47 -46.69
N ALA A 8 -23.83 -1.56 -46.00
CA ALA A 8 -23.97 -1.63 -44.55
C ALA A 8 -22.76 -0.92 -43.93
N VAL A 9 -22.97 0.28 -43.40
CA VAL A 9 -21.96 0.98 -42.58
C VAL A 9 -21.99 0.36 -41.18
N SER A 10 -21.06 -0.56 -40.91
CA SER A 10 -20.84 -1.08 -39.57
C SER A 10 -20.03 -0.07 -38.76
N VAL A 11 -20.70 0.72 -37.91
CA VAL A 11 -20.03 1.55 -36.91
C VAL A 11 -19.54 0.63 -35.79
N LEU A 12 -18.26 0.27 -35.81
CA LEU A 12 -17.59 -0.42 -34.72
C LEU A 12 -17.34 0.60 -33.59
N PHE A 13 -18.26 0.67 -32.62
CA PHE A 13 -17.99 1.31 -31.34
C PHE A 13 -16.99 0.45 -30.57
N ASN A 14 -15.70 0.75 -30.71
CA ASN A 14 -14.68 0.22 -29.80
C ASN A 14 -14.81 0.94 -28.44
N THR A 15 -15.69 0.46 -27.57
CA THR A 15 -15.69 0.84 -26.16
C THR A 15 -14.58 0.10 -25.43
N THR A 16 -13.41 0.71 -25.33
CA THR A 16 -12.37 0.29 -24.40
C THR A 16 -12.82 0.60 -22.98
N ILE A 17 -13.17 -0.44 -22.22
CA ILE A 17 -13.37 -0.36 -20.77
C ILE A 17 -11.98 -0.20 -20.16
N ALA A 18 -11.68 0.98 -19.61
CA ALA A 18 -10.50 1.15 -18.77
C ALA A 18 -10.75 0.40 -17.46
N LEU A 19 -10.04 -0.71 -17.26
CA LEU A 19 -9.96 -1.34 -15.95
C LEU A 19 -9.04 -0.45 -15.10
N ALA A 20 -9.63 0.32 -14.20
CA ALA A 20 -8.87 0.95 -13.14
C ALA A 20 -8.43 -0.19 -12.20
N ASP A 21 -7.17 -0.61 -12.31
CA ASP A 21 -6.59 -1.55 -11.35
C ASP A 21 -6.69 -0.89 -9.96
N CYS A 22 -7.43 -1.52 -9.07
CA CYS A 22 -7.58 -1.09 -7.69
C CYS A 22 -6.27 -1.40 -6.94
N VAL A 23 -5.23 -0.61 -7.19
CA VAL A 23 -3.99 -0.70 -6.43
C VAL A 23 -4.15 0.18 -5.20
N ILE A 24 -4.14 -0.46 -4.03
CA ILE A 24 -4.06 0.24 -2.75
C ILE A 24 -2.75 1.02 -2.76
N SER A 25 -2.90 2.34 -2.95
CA SER A 25 -1.78 3.27 -3.08
C SER A 25 -1.78 4.29 -1.95
N HIS A 26 -2.88 4.38 -1.19
CA HIS A 26 -3.05 5.39 -0.16
C HIS A 26 -3.70 4.79 1.08
N ALA A 27 -3.13 5.07 2.25
CA ALA A 27 -3.73 4.82 3.55
C ALA A 27 -4.28 6.14 4.12
N HIS A 28 -5.50 6.09 4.65
CA HIS A 28 -6.16 7.22 5.27
C HIS A 28 -6.27 6.99 6.77
N LEU A 29 -5.64 7.86 7.56
CA LEU A 29 -5.77 7.88 9.02
C LEU A 29 -6.71 9.01 9.42
N SER A 30 -7.69 8.70 10.26
CA SER A 30 -8.66 9.66 10.77
C SER A 30 -8.74 9.61 12.29
N GLY A 31 -8.83 10.76 12.93
CA GLY A 31 -9.01 10.89 14.37
C GLY A 31 -9.64 12.22 14.76
N THR A 32 -9.67 12.51 16.06
CA THR A 32 -10.17 13.80 16.58
C THR A 32 -9.34 15.00 16.09
N TRP A 33 -8.11 14.74 15.67
CA TRP A 33 -7.17 15.70 15.08
C TRP A 33 -7.38 15.96 13.59
N GLY A 34 -8.36 15.29 12.96
CA GLY A 34 -8.66 15.42 11.54
C GLY A 34 -8.25 14.19 10.75
N THR A 35 -7.75 14.42 9.54
CA THR A 35 -7.46 13.38 8.55
C THR A 35 -6.08 13.56 7.94
N ALA A 36 -5.38 12.46 7.70
CA ALA A 36 -4.10 12.42 7.01
C ALA A 36 -4.08 11.28 5.99
N GLN A 37 -3.49 11.55 4.83
CA GLN A 37 -3.33 10.56 3.76
C GLN A 37 -1.85 10.29 3.54
N PHE A 38 -1.51 9.01 3.39
CA PHE A 38 -0.15 8.53 3.17
C PHE A 38 -0.13 7.72 1.89
N ALA A 39 0.82 7.99 1.00
CA ALA A 39 1.13 7.08 -0.10
C ALA A 39 1.82 5.84 0.47
N VAL A 40 1.28 4.65 0.21
CA VAL A 40 1.80 3.41 0.80
C VAL A 40 2.20 2.40 -0.26
N GLU A 41 3.33 1.75 -0.02
CA GLU A 41 3.70 0.50 -0.68
C GLU A 41 3.07 -0.65 0.12
N VAL A 42 2.43 -1.60 -0.54
CA VAL A 42 1.82 -2.75 0.14
C VAL A 42 2.84 -3.89 0.17
N ALA A 43 3.05 -4.46 1.34
CA ALA A 43 3.81 -5.69 1.54
C ALA A 43 2.83 -6.78 1.97
N ASP A 44 2.43 -7.63 1.02
CA ASP A 44 1.44 -8.69 1.25
C ASP A 44 2.07 -10.10 1.29
N ASP A 45 3.26 -10.27 0.71
CA ASP A 45 4.02 -11.52 0.79
C ASP A 45 5.12 -11.52 1.87
N ASP A 46 5.58 -12.72 2.26
CA ASP A 46 6.57 -12.88 3.33
C ASP A 46 7.92 -12.22 3.00
N ALA A 47 8.31 -12.18 1.72
CA ALA A 47 9.59 -11.61 1.30
C ALA A 47 9.55 -10.08 1.31
N GLU A 48 8.45 -9.48 0.88
CA GLU A 48 8.18 -8.05 0.98
C GLU A 48 8.10 -7.61 2.45
N ARG A 49 7.36 -8.36 3.29
CA ARG A 49 7.25 -8.08 4.73
C ARG A 49 8.60 -8.20 5.43
N ALA A 50 9.40 -9.23 5.12
CA ALA A 50 10.72 -9.41 5.71
C ALA A 50 11.74 -8.35 5.26
N ARG A 51 11.63 -7.87 4.01
CA ARG A 51 12.46 -6.76 3.50
C ARG A 51 12.04 -5.43 4.10
N GLY A 52 10.75 -5.17 4.20
CA GLY A 52 10.20 -3.91 4.68
C GLY A 52 10.83 -2.70 3.99
N LEU A 53 11.23 -1.71 4.81
CA LEU A 53 11.85 -0.46 4.37
C LEU A 53 13.38 -0.45 4.49
N MET A 54 14.02 -1.63 4.54
CA MET A 54 15.47 -1.76 4.61
C MET A 54 16.15 -1.05 3.43
N TYR A 55 17.33 -0.49 3.70
CA TYR A 55 18.21 0.14 2.71
C TYR A 55 17.64 1.37 1.99
N ARG A 56 16.55 1.96 2.48
CA ARG A 56 16.08 3.25 1.99
C ARG A 56 16.84 4.39 2.64
N ASP A 57 17.45 5.24 1.82
CA ASP A 57 18.15 6.44 2.28
C ASP A 57 17.17 7.57 2.64
N VAL A 58 16.03 7.63 1.95
CA VAL A 58 15.02 8.68 2.11
C VAL A 58 13.60 8.13 1.96
N MET A 59 12.65 8.78 2.60
CA MET A 59 11.22 8.53 2.46
C MET A 59 10.46 9.86 2.49
N GLY A 60 9.39 9.97 1.69
CA GLY A 60 8.53 11.14 1.71
C GLY A 60 7.79 11.28 3.05
N LYS A 61 7.50 12.53 3.45
CA LYS A 61 6.81 12.83 4.73
C LYS A 61 5.45 12.14 4.88
N PHE A 62 4.76 11.92 3.77
CA PHE A 62 3.47 11.23 3.72
C PHE A 62 3.60 9.95 2.90
N SER A 63 4.69 9.22 3.13
CA SER A 63 4.97 7.95 2.48
C SER A 63 5.24 6.88 3.52
N GLY A 64 4.89 5.64 3.22
CA GLY A 64 5.12 4.51 4.12
C GLY A 64 4.93 3.18 3.44
N MET A 65 4.91 2.13 4.26
CA MET A 65 4.61 0.77 3.82
C MET A 65 3.50 0.20 4.69
N LEU A 66 2.54 -0.45 4.06
CA LEU A 66 1.43 -1.13 4.71
C LEU A 66 1.69 -2.64 4.66
N PHE A 67 1.88 -3.23 5.84
CA PHE A 67 2.07 -4.67 6.00
C PHE A 67 0.72 -5.33 6.19
N VAL A 68 0.33 -6.21 5.26
CA VAL A 68 -0.96 -6.90 5.27
C VAL A 68 -0.75 -8.37 5.61
N TYR A 69 -1.64 -8.92 6.43
CA TYR A 69 -1.61 -10.31 6.86
C TYR A 69 -2.99 -10.94 6.62
N ASP A 70 -3.01 -12.19 6.15
CA ASP A 70 -4.25 -12.92 5.86
C ASP A 70 -5.12 -13.15 7.11
N GLN A 71 -4.47 -13.26 8.27
CA GLN A 71 -5.12 -13.50 9.55
C GLN A 71 -4.54 -12.58 10.62
N PRO A 72 -5.36 -12.10 11.57
CA PRO A 72 -4.87 -11.37 12.74
C PRO A 72 -3.88 -12.23 13.51
N GLN A 73 -2.68 -11.69 13.75
CA GLN A 73 -1.63 -12.37 14.48
C GLN A 73 -0.74 -11.36 15.19
N GLU A 74 -0.05 -11.81 16.24
CA GLU A 74 1.00 -11.01 16.86
C GLU A 74 2.21 -10.96 15.92
N VAL A 75 2.63 -9.76 15.59
CA VAL A 75 3.78 -9.50 14.73
C VAL A 75 4.70 -8.53 15.45
N ALA A 76 6.01 -8.73 15.26
CA ALA A 76 7.01 -7.83 15.80
C ALA A 76 7.86 -7.28 14.66
N PHE A 77 8.15 -5.99 14.72
CA PHE A 77 9.05 -5.35 13.77
C PHE A 77 10.41 -5.08 14.40
N TRP A 78 11.40 -4.92 13.53
CA TRP A 78 12.74 -4.45 13.89
C TRP A 78 13.20 -3.39 12.89
N MET A 79 14.27 -2.68 13.22
CA MET A 79 14.86 -1.64 12.37
C MET A 79 16.16 -2.10 11.71
N LYS A 80 16.38 -3.42 11.63
CA LYS A 80 17.57 -4.02 11.01
C LYS A 80 17.75 -3.47 9.59
N ASN A 81 18.91 -2.87 9.30
CA ASN A 81 19.24 -2.27 7.99
C ASN A 81 18.32 -1.12 7.53
N THR A 82 17.47 -0.57 8.40
CA THR A 82 16.69 0.63 8.11
C THR A 82 17.51 1.85 8.49
N LEU A 83 17.72 2.77 7.55
CA LEU A 83 18.61 3.95 7.72
C LEU A 83 17.86 5.21 8.18
N ILE A 84 16.53 5.19 8.09
CA ILE A 84 15.64 6.30 8.39
C ILE A 84 14.85 6.06 9.68
N TYR A 85 14.55 7.14 10.40
CA TYR A 85 13.65 7.10 11.55
C TYR A 85 12.21 6.90 11.07
N LEU A 86 11.47 6.00 11.71
CA LEU A 86 10.10 5.66 11.33
C LEU A 86 9.20 5.60 12.56
N ASP A 87 7.90 5.80 12.34
CA ASP A 87 6.86 5.47 13.30
C ASP A 87 6.19 4.16 12.85
N ILE A 88 6.01 3.22 13.78
CA ILE A 88 5.32 1.95 13.53
C ILE A 88 3.97 2.00 14.22
N LEU A 89 2.91 1.81 13.43
CA LEU A 89 1.53 1.86 13.91
C LEU A 89 0.91 0.47 13.72
N TYR A 90 0.45 -0.13 14.80
CA TYR A 90 -0.24 -1.41 14.78
C TYR A 90 -1.75 -1.21 14.70
N PHE A 91 -2.42 -1.99 13.85
CA PHE A 91 -3.86 -1.89 13.64
C PHE A 91 -4.57 -3.23 13.85
N THR A 92 -5.82 -3.20 14.32
CA THR A 92 -6.71 -4.35 14.29
C THR A 92 -7.13 -4.69 12.87
N SER A 93 -7.72 -5.88 12.67
CA SER A 93 -8.40 -6.26 11.41
C SER A 93 -9.56 -5.34 11.02
N GLN A 94 -10.05 -4.53 11.95
CA GLN A 94 -11.08 -3.51 11.70
C GLN A 94 -10.48 -2.14 11.36
N GLY A 95 -9.15 -2.03 11.20
CA GLY A 95 -8.45 -0.79 10.92
C GLY A 95 -8.36 0.18 12.10
N ARG A 96 -8.56 -0.30 13.35
CA ARG A 96 -8.40 0.55 14.53
C ARG A 96 -6.97 0.49 15.04
N LEU A 97 -6.40 1.64 15.33
CA LEU A 97 -5.08 1.74 15.93
C LEU A 97 -5.05 1.03 17.29
N LEU A 98 -4.10 0.12 17.45
CA LEU A 98 -3.81 -0.63 18.68
C LEU A 98 -2.68 0.01 19.46
N ASP A 99 -1.56 0.27 18.79
CA ASP A 99 -0.34 0.78 19.42
C ASP A 99 0.52 1.59 18.45
N ILE A 100 1.40 2.43 18.99
CA ILE A 100 2.34 3.27 18.24
C ILE A 100 3.73 3.20 18.87
N TYR A 101 4.72 2.85 18.06
CA TYR A 101 6.14 3.05 18.37
C TYR A 101 6.66 4.22 17.55
N ALA A 102 6.77 5.39 18.19
CA ALA A 102 7.22 6.62 17.53
C ALA A 102 8.74 6.78 17.59
N ASN A 103 9.32 7.40 16.57
CA ASN A 103 10.76 7.71 16.46
C ASN A 103 11.67 6.50 16.69
N THR A 104 11.36 5.38 16.04
CA THR A 104 12.16 4.16 16.10
C THR A 104 13.60 4.42 15.68
N ILE A 105 14.54 3.69 16.29
CA ILE A 105 15.97 3.93 16.11
C ILE A 105 16.48 3.10 14.92
N PRO A 106 17.07 3.74 13.89
CA PRO A 106 17.72 3.04 12.77
C PRO A 106 18.71 1.96 13.24
N GLY A 107 18.57 0.74 12.72
CA GLY A 107 19.44 -0.39 13.06
C GLY A 107 19.14 -1.11 14.38
N ASP A 108 18.15 -0.65 15.17
CA ASP A 108 17.75 -1.34 16.40
C ASP A 108 17.11 -2.70 16.09
N LEU A 109 17.51 -3.70 16.87
CA LEU A 109 17.08 -5.09 16.73
C LEU A 109 16.11 -5.52 17.84
N THR A 110 15.78 -4.60 18.75
CA THR A 110 14.76 -4.83 19.77
C THR A 110 13.41 -5.03 19.09
N PRO A 111 12.71 -6.16 19.33
CA PRO A 111 11.37 -6.37 18.80
C PRO A 111 10.41 -5.29 19.32
N LEU A 112 9.75 -4.62 18.39
CA LEU A 112 8.72 -3.60 18.61
C LEU A 112 7.34 -4.22 18.44
#